data_AF-A0A1B6MHG8-F1
#
_entry.id   AF-A0A1B6MHG8-F1
#
_cell.length_a   1.000
_cell.length_b   1.000
_cell.length_c   1.000
_cell.angle_alpha   90.00
_cell.angle_beta   90.00
_cell.angle_gamma   90.00
#
_symmetry.space_group_name_H-M   'P 1'
#
loop_
_entity.id
_entity.type
_entity.pdbx_description
1 polymer ?
#
loop_
_entity_poly.entity_id
_entity_poly.type
_entity_poly.pdbx_seq_one_letter_code
_entity_poly.pdbx_strand_id
1 'polypeptide(L)'
;GRARSRSAMEAATKALEALNKSDINELRVFNKPPNLVKFVMEAVCLLLGAKTDWASAKQVLGDTNFLKKLQDYDKDRISESLMKKLKEYIDHPEFIPDLVATQSKVCRSMCMWVRAIDSYAVTFRIVDPKRKKVAAAEKELGEVMAVLRQKQQNLAEVEADIARLEATYDASVAEKASLEATMALCSARLGRAGRLTMALGDEQVRWEHSIKTLGEQLVNLIGDVLIAAACMAYLGAFTSSYREELTSLWTKQLTDLKIPA
;
A
#
# COMPACT_ATOMS: atom_id res chain seq x y z
N GLY A 1 -38.12 -11.09 7.09
CA GLY A 1 -38.86 -10.13 6.24
C GLY A 1 -39.65 -10.89 5.19
N ARG A 2 -39.06 -11.10 4.00
CA ARG A 2 -39.73 -11.66 2.82
C ARG A 2 -40.50 -12.97 3.01
N ALA A 3 -39.91 -13.96 3.69
CA ALA A 3 -40.58 -15.23 3.98
C ALA A 3 -41.79 -15.06 4.91
N ARG A 4 -41.70 -14.15 5.90
CA ARG A 4 -42.81 -13.84 6.81
C ARG A 4 -43.94 -13.11 6.10
N SER A 5 -43.63 -12.10 5.28
CA SER A 5 -44.64 -11.35 4.51
C SER A 5 -45.32 -12.25 3.46
N ARG A 6 -44.58 -13.16 2.83
CA ARG A 6 -45.14 -14.15 1.90
C ARG A 6 -46.06 -15.15 2.61
N SER A 7 -45.60 -15.70 3.73
CA SER A 7 -46.41 -16.62 4.55
C SER A 7 -47.68 -15.96 5.10
N ALA A 8 -47.59 -14.69 5.54
CA ALA A 8 -48.75 -13.91 5.98
C ALA A 8 -49.75 -13.68 4.85
N MET A 9 -49.27 -13.44 3.63
CA MET A 9 -50.12 -13.30 2.44
C MET A 9 -50.83 -14.61 2.09
N GLU A 10 -50.12 -15.75 2.12
CA GLU A 10 -50.70 -17.08 1.87
C GLU A 10 -51.76 -17.46 2.91
N ALA A 11 -51.52 -17.13 4.18
CA ALA A 11 -52.49 -17.35 5.25
C ALA A 11 -53.75 -16.50 5.06
N ALA A 12 -53.57 -15.24 4.65
CA ALA A 12 -54.69 -14.34 4.36
C ALA A 12 -55.51 -14.76 3.13
N THR A 13 -54.87 -15.19 2.04
CA THR A 13 -55.59 -15.69 0.85
C THR A 13 -56.40 -16.94 1.18
N LYS A 14 -55.83 -17.87 1.94
CA LYS A 14 -56.55 -19.07 2.40
C LYS A 14 -57.75 -18.72 3.30
N ALA A 15 -57.60 -17.71 4.16
CA ALA A 15 -58.69 -17.23 5.01
C ALA A 15 -59.81 -16.53 4.23
N LEU A 16 -59.50 -15.93 3.07
CA LEU A 16 -60.49 -15.36 2.15
C LEU A 16 -61.18 -16.43 1.29
N GLU A 17 -60.47 -17.47 0.86
CA GLU A 17 -61.04 -18.62 0.13
C GLU A 17 -62.05 -19.41 0.96
N ALA A 18 -61.92 -19.39 2.29
CA ALA A 18 -62.86 -20.03 3.21
C ALA A 18 -64.17 -19.26 3.40
N LEU A 19 -64.32 -18.05 2.81
CA LEU A 19 -65.52 -17.22 2.94
C LEU A 19 -66.50 -17.49 1.79
N ASN A 20 -67.78 -17.60 2.13
CA ASN A 20 -68.86 -17.85 1.19
C ASN A 20 -69.79 -16.63 1.07
N LYS A 21 -70.67 -16.65 0.06
CA LYS A 21 -71.64 -15.56 -0.21
C LYS A 21 -72.62 -15.33 0.97
N SER A 22 -72.93 -16.38 1.74
CA SER A 22 -73.70 -16.28 2.98
C SER A 22 -73.02 -15.37 4.00
N ASP A 23 -71.73 -15.54 4.18
CA ASP A 23 -70.95 -14.88 5.23
C ASP A 23 -70.79 -13.39 4.91
N ILE A 24 -70.66 -13.06 3.62
CA ILE A 24 -70.67 -11.66 3.14
C ILE A 24 -72.03 -10.99 3.36
N ASN A 25 -73.13 -11.74 3.18
CA ASN A 25 -74.47 -11.22 3.44
C ASN A 25 -74.68 -10.91 4.93
N GLU A 26 -74.08 -11.67 5.86
CA GLU A 26 -74.17 -11.38 7.31
C GLU A 26 -73.65 -9.97 7.65
N LEU A 27 -72.57 -9.53 6.99
CA LEU A 27 -72.04 -8.17 7.17
C LEU A 27 -72.97 -7.09 6.57
N ARG A 28 -73.72 -7.43 5.53
CA ARG A 28 -74.57 -6.47 4.80
C ARG A 28 -75.86 -6.13 5.55
N VAL A 29 -76.34 -7.05 6.42
CA VAL A 29 -77.58 -6.88 7.20
C VAL A 29 -77.42 -5.86 8.33
N PHE A 30 -76.20 -5.50 8.73
CA PHE A 30 -75.99 -4.49 9.76
C PHE A 30 -76.53 -3.11 9.35
N ASN A 31 -77.57 -2.65 10.06
CA ASN A 31 -78.07 -1.27 9.95
C ASN A 31 -77.12 -0.27 10.61
N LYS A 32 -76.54 -0.65 11.76
CA LYS A 32 -75.48 0.06 12.47
C LYS A 32 -74.37 -0.92 12.83
N PRO A 33 -73.25 -0.96 12.09
CA PRO A 33 -72.20 -1.95 12.32
C PRO A 33 -71.45 -1.68 13.65
N PRO A 34 -70.93 -2.72 14.32
CA PRO A 34 -69.95 -2.53 15.39
C PRO A 34 -68.74 -1.71 14.92
N ASN A 35 -68.13 -0.93 15.81
CA ASN A 35 -67.02 -0.04 15.45
C ASN A 35 -65.86 -0.79 14.78
N LEU A 36 -65.47 -1.96 15.30
CA LEU A 36 -64.43 -2.82 14.72
C LEU A 36 -64.77 -3.32 13.31
N VAL A 37 -66.03 -3.70 13.07
CA VAL A 37 -66.51 -4.15 11.74
C VAL A 37 -66.45 -3.00 10.75
N LYS A 38 -66.88 -1.81 11.18
CA LYS A 38 -66.80 -0.59 10.38
C LYS A 38 -65.36 -0.25 10.02
N PHE A 39 -64.45 -0.31 10.99
CA PHE A 39 -63.03 0.03 10.84
C PHE A 39 -62.30 -0.92 9.89
N VAL A 40 -62.60 -2.23 9.95
CA VAL A 40 -62.09 -3.21 8.96
C VAL A 40 -62.62 -2.94 7.56
N MET A 41 -63.91 -2.63 7.44
CA MET A 41 -64.51 -2.35 6.13
C MET A 41 -64.00 -1.03 5.54
N GLU A 42 -63.74 -0.01 6.35
CA GLU A 42 -63.11 1.24 5.91
C GLU A 42 -61.72 0.97 5.32
N ALA A 43 -60.90 0.14 5.96
CA ALA A 43 -59.58 -0.25 5.46
C ALA A 43 -59.65 -1.09 4.16
N VAL A 44 -60.64 -1.99 4.04
CA VAL A 44 -60.89 -2.75 2.80
C VAL A 44 -61.36 -1.84 1.66
N CYS A 45 -62.27 -0.90 1.94
CA CYS A 45 -62.76 0.08 0.97
C CYS A 45 -61.63 0.99 0.49
N LEU A 46 -60.74 1.41 1.41
CA LEU A 46 -59.56 2.20 1.11
C LEU A 46 -58.65 1.47 0.09
N LEU A 47 -58.37 0.19 0.31
CA LEU A 47 -57.56 -0.62 -0.62
C LEU A 47 -58.23 -0.80 -1.98
N LEU A 48 -59.56 -0.94 -2.02
CA LEU A 48 -60.34 -1.07 -3.26
C LEU A 48 -60.63 0.27 -3.96
N GLY A 49 -60.18 1.40 -3.39
CA GLY A 49 -60.37 2.74 -3.96
C GLY A 49 -61.80 3.29 -3.83
N ALA A 50 -62.61 2.73 -2.93
CA ALA A 50 -63.94 3.22 -2.60
C ALA A 50 -63.88 4.26 -1.46
N LYS A 51 -64.97 5.02 -1.27
CA LYS A 51 -65.07 5.94 -0.12
C LYS A 51 -65.10 5.15 1.19
N THR A 52 -64.45 5.70 2.22
CA THR A 52 -64.33 5.09 3.56
C THR A 52 -65.53 5.40 4.43
N ASP A 53 -66.73 5.13 3.92
CA ASP A 53 -67.98 5.29 4.64
C ASP A 53 -68.82 4.01 4.54
N TRP A 54 -69.72 3.81 5.52
CA TRP A 54 -70.48 2.56 5.61
C TRP A 54 -71.42 2.34 4.42
N ALA A 55 -71.90 3.40 3.77
CA ALA A 55 -72.74 3.28 2.60
C ALA A 55 -71.95 2.70 1.41
N SER A 56 -70.73 3.19 1.16
CA SER A 56 -69.84 2.60 0.16
C SER A 56 -69.37 1.19 0.55
N ALA A 57 -69.14 0.91 1.84
CA ALA A 57 -68.84 -0.45 2.29
C ALA A 57 -69.96 -1.45 1.96
N LYS A 58 -71.23 -1.07 2.15
CA LYS A 58 -72.39 -1.88 1.76
C LYS A 58 -72.47 -2.11 0.24
N GLN A 59 -72.12 -1.11 -0.56
CA GLN A 59 -72.07 -1.25 -2.02
C GLN A 59 -70.97 -2.24 -2.45
N VAL A 60 -69.78 -2.12 -1.85
CA VAL A 60 -68.64 -3.01 -2.10
C VAL A 60 -68.97 -4.45 -1.69
N LEU A 61 -69.60 -4.66 -0.53
CA LEU A 61 -70.08 -5.98 -0.08
C LEU A 61 -71.22 -6.55 -0.95
N GLY A 62 -71.93 -5.69 -1.69
CA GLY A 62 -73.01 -6.09 -2.59
C GLY A 62 -72.53 -6.59 -3.96
N ASP A 63 -71.26 -6.37 -4.30
CA ASP A 63 -70.67 -6.83 -5.55
C ASP A 63 -70.49 -8.35 -5.54
N THR A 64 -71.04 -9.02 -6.55
CA THR A 64 -70.93 -10.48 -6.71
C THR A 64 -69.49 -10.95 -6.90
N ASN A 65 -68.59 -10.07 -7.35
CA ASN A 65 -67.17 -10.35 -7.55
C ASN A 65 -66.28 -9.86 -6.40
N PHE A 66 -66.84 -9.39 -5.28
CA PHE A 66 -66.07 -8.80 -4.18
C PHE A 66 -64.93 -9.69 -3.67
N LEU A 67 -65.22 -10.95 -3.33
CA LEU A 67 -64.19 -11.90 -2.84
C LEU A 67 -63.10 -12.14 -3.88
N LYS A 68 -63.48 -12.26 -5.15
CA LYS A 68 -62.55 -12.41 -6.27
C LYS A 68 -61.65 -11.17 -6.42
N LYS A 69 -62.19 -9.96 -6.24
CA LYS A 69 -61.41 -8.71 -6.25
C LYS A 69 -60.37 -8.63 -5.12
N LEU A 70 -60.66 -9.23 -3.95
CA LEU A 70 -59.69 -9.29 -2.85
C LEU A 70 -58.58 -10.32 -3.11
N GLN A 71 -58.93 -11.46 -3.70
CA GLN A 71 -57.99 -12.52 -4.08
C GLN A 71 -57.07 -12.08 -5.21
N ASP A 72 -57.64 -11.48 -6.26
CA ASP A 72 -56.94 -11.00 -7.46
C ASP A 72 -56.37 -9.57 -7.27
N TYR A 73 -56.33 -9.06 -6.03
CA TYR A 73 -55.86 -7.70 -5.77
C TYR A 73 -54.39 -7.53 -6.17
N ASP A 74 -54.11 -6.50 -6.97
CA ASP A 74 -52.77 -6.16 -7.43
C ASP A 74 -51.95 -5.53 -6.29
N LYS A 75 -51.38 -6.41 -5.46
CA LYS A 75 -50.51 -6.08 -4.33
C LYS A 75 -49.20 -5.38 -4.74
N ASP A 76 -48.82 -5.41 -6.01
CA ASP A 76 -47.59 -4.79 -6.50
C ASP A 76 -47.82 -3.31 -6.88
N ARG A 77 -49.07 -2.87 -7.08
CA ARG A 77 -49.44 -1.53 -7.58
C ARG A 77 -49.97 -0.54 -6.53
N ILE A 78 -49.83 -0.84 -5.25
CA ILE A 78 -50.31 0.01 -4.13
C ILE A 78 -49.44 1.28 -3.99
N SER A 79 -50.01 2.48 -4.13
CA SER A 79 -49.25 3.74 -4.03
C SER A 79 -48.76 4.04 -2.61
N GLU A 80 -47.70 4.83 -2.49
CA GLU A 80 -47.15 5.25 -1.18
C GLU A 80 -48.14 6.14 -0.40
N SER A 81 -48.98 6.89 -1.11
CA SER A 81 -50.08 7.66 -0.50
C SER A 81 -51.17 6.77 0.09
N LEU A 82 -51.51 5.66 -0.58
CA LEU A 82 -52.46 4.67 -0.08
C LEU A 82 -51.91 3.93 1.14
N MET A 83 -50.62 3.56 1.11
CA MET A 83 -49.93 2.94 2.24
C MET A 83 -49.92 3.83 3.49
N LYS A 84 -49.65 5.14 3.34
CA LYS A 84 -49.68 6.09 4.47
C LYS A 84 -51.07 6.13 5.14
N LYS A 85 -52.13 6.21 4.34
CA LYS A 85 -53.51 6.21 4.84
C LYS A 85 -53.89 4.87 5.48
N LEU A 86 -53.45 3.76 4.89
CA LEU A 86 -53.71 2.42 5.43
C LEU A 86 -53.05 2.21 6.80
N LYS A 87 -51.90 2.85 7.01
CA LYS A 87 -51.13 2.76 8.24
C LYS A 87 -51.89 3.26 9.48
N GLU A 88 -52.74 4.26 9.31
CA GLU A 88 -53.63 4.78 10.37
C GLU A 88 -54.57 3.68 10.93
N TYR A 89 -54.95 2.71 10.09
CA TYR A 89 -55.77 1.57 10.50
C TYR A 89 -54.91 0.45 11.09
N ILE A 90 -53.75 0.16 10.49
CA ILE A 90 -52.90 -0.99 10.86
C ILE A 90 -52.21 -0.79 12.21
N ASP A 91 -51.81 0.45 12.52
CA ASP A 91 -51.16 0.83 13.78
C ASP A 91 -52.18 0.96 14.93
N HIS A 92 -53.48 0.90 14.64
CA HIS A 92 -54.53 0.97 15.66
C HIS A 92 -54.53 -0.29 16.55
N PRO A 93 -54.55 -0.15 17.89
CA PRO A 93 -54.41 -1.28 18.82
C PRO A 93 -55.56 -2.30 18.73
N GLU A 94 -56.73 -1.88 18.26
CA GLU A 94 -57.88 -2.78 18.08
C GLU A 94 -57.91 -3.49 16.71
N PHE A 95 -57.05 -3.09 15.75
CA PHE A 95 -57.00 -3.67 14.39
C PHE A 95 -56.17 -4.95 14.34
N ILE A 96 -56.51 -5.91 15.21
CA ILE A 96 -55.82 -7.19 15.35
C ILE A 96 -56.82 -8.29 15.00
N PRO A 97 -56.46 -9.26 14.13
CA PRO A 97 -57.38 -10.32 13.71
C PRO A 97 -58.11 -11.03 14.85
N ASP A 98 -57.41 -11.34 15.94
CA ASP A 98 -58.02 -12.07 17.06
C ASP A 98 -59.02 -11.22 17.86
N LEU A 99 -58.81 -9.90 17.96
CA LEU A 99 -59.77 -8.96 18.56
C LEU A 99 -60.99 -8.77 17.65
N VAL A 100 -60.78 -8.63 16.34
CA VAL A 100 -61.86 -8.50 15.35
C VAL A 100 -62.71 -9.78 15.29
N ALA A 101 -62.10 -10.95 15.50
CA ALA A 101 -62.80 -12.24 15.52
C ALA A 101 -63.92 -12.33 16.56
N THR A 102 -63.84 -11.54 17.63
CA THR A 102 -64.90 -11.46 18.66
C THR A 102 -66.20 -10.85 18.15
N GLN A 103 -66.12 -10.01 17.11
CA GLN A 103 -67.27 -9.31 16.51
C GLN A 103 -67.73 -9.98 15.22
N SER A 104 -66.79 -10.45 14.39
CA SER A 104 -67.12 -11.17 13.16
C SER A 104 -65.96 -12.03 12.65
N LYS A 105 -66.26 -13.29 12.34
CA LYS A 105 -65.32 -14.21 11.68
C LYS A 105 -64.94 -13.75 10.28
N VAL A 106 -65.84 -13.11 9.57
CA VAL A 106 -65.61 -12.58 8.22
C VAL A 106 -64.66 -11.39 8.27
N CYS A 107 -64.88 -10.48 9.21
CA CYS A 107 -63.97 -9.34 9.42
C CYS A 107 -62.59 -9.78 9.90
N ARG A 108 -62.46 -10.91 10.61
CA ARG A 108 -61.16 -11.49 10.95
C ARG A 108 -60.34 -11.80 9.69
N SER A 109 -60.92 -12.52 8.73
CA SER A 109 -60.26 -12.86 7.45
C SER A 109 -59.90 -11.61 6.66
N MET A 110 -60.79 -10.62 6.61
CA MET A 110 -60.52 -9.33 5.95
C MET A 110 -59.40 -8.54 6.65
N CYS A 111 -59.38 -8.51 7.98
CA CYS A 111 -58.32 -7.86 8.76
C CYS A 111 -56.95 -8.52 8.53
N MET A 112 -56.90 -9.87 8.50
CA MET A 112 -55.67 -10.60 8.14
C MET A 112 -55.18 -10.23 6.75
N TRP A 113 -56.09 -10.13 5.78
CA TRP A 113 -55.75 -9.73 4.42
C TRP A 113 -55.20 -8.31 4.32
N VAL A 114 -55.87 -7.32 4.93
CA VAL A 114 -55.38 -5.94 4.94
C VAL A 114 -53.96 -5.84 5.52
N ARG A 115 -53.70 -6.52 6.66
CA ARG A 115 -52.38 -6.53 7.30
C ARG A 115 -51.32 -7.25 6.47
N ALA A 116 -51.70 -8.33 5.77
CA ALA A 116 -50.79 -9.07 4.90
C ALA A 116 -50.40 -8.25 3.65
N ILE A 117 -51.36 -7.52 3.08
CA ILE A 117 -51.15 -6.61 1.94
C ILE A 117 -50.14 -5.51 2.30
N ASP A 118 -50.29 -4.85 3.44
CA ASP A 118 -49.36 -3.83 3.91
C ASP A 118 -47.95 -4.39 4.16
N SER A 119 -47.85 -5.50 4.91
CA SER A 119 -46.56 -6.15 5.19
C SER A 119 -45.84 -6.56 3.92
N TYR A 120 -46.57 -7.03 2.90
CA TYR A 120 -46.02 -7.35 1.59
C TYR A 120 -45.52 -6.09 0.88
N ALA A 121 -46.35 -5.05 0.78
CA ALA A 121 -46.02 -3.80 0.11
C ALA A 121 -44.79 -3.10 0.72
N VAL A 122 -44.69 -3.05 2.06
CA VAL A 122 -43.51 -2.50 2.77
C VAL A 122 -42.25 -3.30 2.42
N THR A 123 -42.33 -4.63 2.48
CA THR A 123 -41.16 -5.49 2.27
C THR A 123 -40.64 -5.41 0.83
N PHE A 124 -41.53 -5.56 -0.16
CA PHE A 124 -41.16 -5.66 -1.56
C PHE A 124 -40.89 -4.30 -2.22
N ARG A 125 -41.59 -3.22 -1.83
CA ARG A 125 -41.38 -1.89 -2.44
C ARG A 125 -40.30 -1.07 -1.75
N ILE A 126 -40.16 -1.19 -0.43
CA ILE A 126 -39.26 -0.31 0.34
C ILE A 126 -37.97 -1.03 0.71
N VAL A 127 -38.07 -2.24 1.25
CA VAL A 127 -36.90 -2.94 1.84
C VAL A 127 -36.08 -3.65 0.77
N ASP A 128 -36.70 -4.36 -0.16
CA ASP A 128 -35.99 -5.14 -1.19
C ASP A 128 -35.12 -4.26 -2.13
N PRO A 129 -35.58 -3.11 -2.66
CA PRO A 129 -34.73 -2.25 -3.49
C PRO A 129 -33.55 -1.68 -2.72
N LYS A 130 -33.75 -1.26 -1.46
CA LYS A 130 -32.68 -0.74 -0.61
C LYS A 130 -31.64 -1.82 -0.32
N ARG A 131 -32.06 -3.05 -0.01
CA ARG A 131 -31.15 -4.18 0.20
C ARG A 131 -30.35 -4.52 -1.05
N LYS A 132 -31.00 -4.53 -2.23
CA LYS A 132 -30.29 -4.76 -3.51
C LYS A 132 -29.25 -3.67 -3.77
N LYS A 133 -29.56 -2.40 -3.49
CA LYS A 133 -28.60 -1.29 -3.61
C LYS A 133 -27.41 -1.45 -2.65
N VAL A 134 -27.67 -1.80 -1.39
CA VAL A 134 -26.60 -2.07 -0.42
C VAL A 134 -25.72 -3.22 -0.88
N ALA A 135 -26.31 -4.36 -1.27
CA ALA A 135 -25.55 -5.51 -1.75
C ALA A 135 -24.71 -5.21 -3.01
N ALA A 136 -25.25 -4.38 -3.93
CA ALA A 136 -24.51 -3.94 -5.10
C ALA A 136 -23.32 -3.04 -4.72
N ALA A 137 -23.52 -2.06 -3.83
CA ALA A 137 -22.47 -1.17 -3.36
C ALA A 137 -21.40 -1.91 -2.53
N GLU A 138 -21.79 -2.87 -1.70
CA GLU A 138 -20.85 -3.72 -0.94
C GLU A 138 -19.99 -4.58 -1.88
N LYS A 139 -20.59 -5.11 -2.95
CA LYS A 139 -19.87 -5.86 -3.98
C LYS A 139 -18.84 -4.97 -4.70
N GLU A 140 -19.27 -3.79 -5.17
CA GLU A 140 -18.39 -2.83 -5.84
C GLU A 140 -17.25 -2.38 -4.91
N LEU A 141 -17.56 -2.10 -3.64
CA LEU A 141 -16.56 -1.76 -2.64
C LEU A 141 -15.53 -2.88 -2.45
N GLY A 142 -15.97 -4.14 -2.39
CA GLY A 142 -15.09 -5.30 -2.28
C GLY A 142 -14.14 -5.45 -3.47
N GLU A 143 -14.64 -5.24 -4.68
CA GLU A 143 -13.83 -5.27 -5.92
C GLU A 143 -12.77 -4.15 -5.91
N VAL A 144 -13.17 -2.92 -5.56
CA VAL A 144 -12.25 -1.77 -5.48
C VAL A 144 -11.21 -1.95 -4.37
N MET A 145 -11.60 -2.45 -3.20
CA MET A 145 -10.67 -2.72 -2.10
C MET A 145 -9.65 -3.80 -2.46
N ALA A 146 -10.06 -4.84 -3.19
CA ALA A 146 -9.14 -5.87 -3.67
C ALA A 146 -8.09 -5.30 -4.62
N VAL A 147 -8.51 -4.48 -5.59
CA VAL A 147 -7.59 -3.78 -6.51
C VAL A 147 -6.67 -2.83 -5.75
N LEU A 148 -7.20 -2.04 -4.81
CA LEU A 148 -6.41 -1.13 -3.99
C LEU A 148 -5.31 -1.87 -3.23
N ARG A 149 -5.66 -2.99 -2.57
CA ARG A 149 -4.71 -3.80 -1.82
C ARG A 149 -3.61 -4.38 -2.72
N GLN A 150 -3.97 -4.84 -3.91
CA GLN A 150 -2.99 -5.32 -4.89
C GLN A 150 -2.05 -4.18 -5.32
N LYS A 151 -2.58 -2.99 -5.60
CA LYS A 151 -1.75 -1.84 -6.00
C LYS A 151 -0.82 -1.37 -4.87
N GLN A 152 -1.29 -1.39 -3.63
CA GLN A 152 -0.47 -1.07 -2.45
C GLN A 152 0.65 -2.09 -2.25
N GLN A 153 0.38 -3.38 -2.45
CA GLN A 153 1.42 -4.42 -2.39
C GLN A 153 2.47 -4.24 -3.47
N ASN A 154 2.05 -4.02 -4.72
CA ASN A 154 2.99 -3.79 -5.82
C ASN A 154 3.83 -2.52 -5.58
N LEU A 155 3.24 -1.47 -5.02
CA LEU A 155 3.97 -0.25 -4.68
C LEU A 155 5.04 -0.52 -3.61
N ALA A 156 4.68 -1.22 -2.54
CA ALA A 156 5.62 -1.57 -1.47
C ALA A 156 6.78 -2.45 -1.96
N GLU A 157 6.52 -3.37 -2.90
CA GLU A 157 7.56 -4.19 -3.52
C GLU A 157 8.53 -3.35 -4.35
N VAL A 158 8.02 -2.43 -5.17
CA VAL A 158 8.85 -1.52 -5.98
C VAL A 158 9.65 -0.57 -5.11
N GLU A 159 9.06 0.00 -4.06
CA GLU A 159 9.77 0.86 -3.10
C GLU A 159 10.90 0.11 -2.38
N ALA A 160 10.67 -1.16 -1.99
CA ALA A 160 11.69 -1.99 -1.39
C ALA A 160 12.84 -2.31 -2.38
N ASP A 161 12.52 -2.58 -3.64
CA ASP A 161 13.51 -2.79 -4.69
C ASP A 161 14.35 -1.54 -4.97
N ILE A 162 13.72 -0.37 -5.01
CA ILE A 162 14.41 0.93 -5.16
C ILE A 162 15.37 1.13 -4.01
N ALA A 163 14.90 0.98 -2.76
CA ALA A 163 15.75 1.17 -1.58
C ALA A 163 16.96 0.21 -1.58
N ARG A 164 16.77 -1.05 -2.00
CA ARG A 164 17.87 -2.02 -2.14
C ARG A 164 18.86 -1.60 -3.22
N LEU A 165 18.37 -1.14 -4.37
CA LEU A 165 19.21 -0.71 -5.49
C LEU A 165 20.00 0.56 -5.13
N GLU A 166 19.37 1.53 -4.46
CA GLU A 166 20.03 2.74 -3.96
C GLU A 166 21.15 2.39 -2.97
N ALA A 167 20.86 1.52 -1.98
CA ALA A 167 21.89 1.08 -1.03
C ALA A 167 23.07 0.36 -1.71
N THR A 168 22.79 -0.46 -2.73
CA THR A 168 23.83 -1.17 -3.49
C THR A 168 24.64 -0.20 -4.35
N TYR A 169 23.96 0.79 -4.96
CA TYR A 169 24.59 1.83 -5.75
C TYR A 169 25.54 2.67 -4.89
N ASP A 170 25.08 3.16 -3.74
CA ASP A 170 25.89 3.97 -2.83
C ASP A 170 27.11 3.19 -2.30
N ALA A 171 26.93 1.91 -1.96
CA ALA A 171 28.04 1.04 -1.56
C ALA A 171 29.08 0.87 -2.68
N SER A 172 28.63 0.63 -3.92
CA SER A 172 29.52 0.49 -5.08
C SER A 172 30.26 1.79 -5.41
N VAL A 173 29.59 2.93 -5.30
CA VAL A 173 30.21 4.25 -5.50
C VAL A 173 31.26 4.53 -4.43
N ALA A 174 30.98 4.21 -3.16
CA ALA A 174 31.94 4.36 -2.07
C ALA A 174 33.16 3.44 -2.24
N GLU A 175 32.94 2.19 -2.64
CA GLU A 175 34.02 1.24 -2.94
C GLU A 175 34.89 1.73 -4.09
N LYS A 176 34.27 2.20 -5.19
CA LYS A 176 34.98 2.78 -6.33
C LYS A 176 35.85 3.96 -5.91
N ALA A 177 35.32 4.90 -5.12
CA ALA A 177 36.08 6.05 -4.66
C ALA A 177 37.28 5.65 -3.77
N SER A 178 37.10 4.64 -2.91
CA SER A 178 38.18 4.08 -2.09
C SER A 178 39.28 3.42 -2.93
N LEU A 179 38.89 2.66 -3.95
CA LEU A 179 39.82 2.02 -4.88
C LEU A 179 40.59 3.07 -5.70
N GLU A 180 39.91 4.10 -6.22
CA GLU A 180 40.57 5.21 -6.94
C GLU A 180 41.59 5.94 -6.06
N ALA A 181 41.25 6.21 -4.79
CA ALA A 181 42.19 6.81 -3.84
C ALA A 181 43.40 5.90 -3.57
N THR A 182 43.17 4.59 -3.41
CA THR A 182 44.23 3.60 -3.20
C THR A 182 45.14 3.48 -4.42
N MET A 183 44.57 3.47 -5.62
CA MET A 183 45.33 3.47 -6.88
C MET A 183 46.21 4.72 -7.01
N ALA A 184 45.66 5.90 -6.72
CA ALA A 184 46.42 7.15 -6.76
C ALA A 184 47.59 7.14 -5.76
N LEU A 185 47.35 6.67 -4.53
CA LEU A 185 48.40 6.54 -3.52
C LEU A 185 49.48 5.53 -3.94
N CYS A 186 49.09 4.38 -4.48
CA CYS A 186 50.01 3.35 -4.93
C CYS A 186 50.88 3.85 -6.09
N SER A 187 50.27 4.52 -7.08
CA SER A 187 50.99 5.16 -8.18
C SER A 187 52.00 6.20 -7.69
N ALA A 188 51.62 7.05 -6.73
CA ALA A 188 52.52 8.02 -6.12
C ALA A 188 53.66 7.36 -5.32
N ARG A 189 53.40 6.21 -4.66
CA ARG A 189 54.43 5.42 -3.98
C ARG A 189 55.40 4.78 -4.97
N LEU A 190 54.89 4.18 -6.05
CA LEU A 190 55.71 3.59 -7.12
C LEU A 190 56.60 4.64 -7.79
N GLY A 191 56.05 5.81 -8.12
CA GLY A 191 56.83 6.90 -8.71
C GLY A 191 57.95 7.40 -7.78
N ARG A 192 57.71 7.47 -6.47
CA ARG A 192 58.74 7.81 -5.47
C ARG A 192 59.79 6.72 -5.33
N ALA A 193 59.37 5.45 -5.24
CA ALA A 193 60.27 4.30 -5.13
C ALA A 193 61.19 4.23 -6.36
N GLY A 194 60.65 4.41 -7.57
CA GLY A 194 61.45 4.42 -8.80
C GLY A 194 62.52 5.52 -8.80
N ARG A 195 62.18 6.74 -8.36
CA ARG A 195 63.17 7.83 -8.22
C ARG A 195 64.23 7.52 -7.17
N LEU A 196 63.84 6.95 -6.03
CA LEU A 196 64.76 6.55 -4.98
C LEU A 196 65.74 5.49 -5.48
N THR A 197 65.25 4.45 -6.17
CA THR A 197 66.08 3.39 -6.75
C THR A 197 67.08 3.95 -7.76
N MET A 198 66.65 4.88 -8.62
CA MET A 198 67.54 5.54 -9.58
C MET A 198 68.65 6.33 -8.86
N ALA A 199 68.28 7.19 -7.91
CA ALA A 199 69.25 7.98 -7.15
C ALA A 199 70.22 7.11 -6.33
N LEU A 200 69.74 6.02 -5.72
CA LEU A 200 70.61 5.06 -5.03
C LEU A 200 71.55 4.31 -5.99
N GLY A 201 71.10 4.03 -7.22
CA GLY A 201 71.95 3.44 -8.25
C GLY A 201 73.10 4.36 -8.65
N ASP A 202 72.82 5.65 -8.86
CA ASP A 202 73.85 6.64 -9.16
C ASP A 202 74.86 6.78 -7.99
N GLU A 203 74.34 6.79 -6.77
CA GLU A 203 75.15 6.91 -5.56
C GLU A 203 76.02 5.65 -5.34
N GLN A 204 75.52 4.46 -5.65
CA GLN A 204 76.30 3.23 -5.64
C GLN A 204 77.52 3.35 -6.57
N VAL A 205 77.31 3.79 -7.82
CA VAL A 205 78.40 3.97 -8.79
C VAL A 205 79.43 4.99 -8.28
N ARG A 206 78.96 6.09 -7.68
CA ARG A 206 79.83 7.10 -7.06
C ARG A 206 80.66 6.52 -5.92
N TRP A 207 80.06 5.71 -5.04
CA TRP A 207 80.78 5.05 -3.95
C TRP A 207 81.78 4.02 -4.47
N GLU A 208 81.43 3.23 -5.48
CA GLU A 208 82.37 2.30 -6.13
C GLU A 208 83.60 3.02 -6.68
N HIS A 209 83.42 4.17 -7.34
CA HIS A 209 84.53 4.98 -7.82
C HIS A 209 85.37 5.59 -6.69
N SER A 210 84.71 6.06 -5.62
CA SER A 210 85.39 6.62 -4.44
C SER A 210 86.23 5.57 -3.74
N ILE A 211 85.72 4.34 -3.59
CA ILE A 211 86.45 3.21 -3.00
C ILE A 211 87.69 2.87 -3.84
N LYS A 212 87.58 2.85 -5.18
CA LYS A 212 88.74 2.62 -6.06
C LYS A 212 89.80 3.70 -5.89
N THR A 213 89.40 4.96 -5.93
CA THR A 213 90.31 6.12 -5.79
C THR A 213 91.00 6.12 -4.43
N LEU A 214 90.26 5.86 -3.34
CA LEU A 214 90.84 5.74 -2.00
C LEU A 214 91.79 4.54 -1.89
N GLY A 215 91.50 3.44 -2.58
CA GLY A 215 92.39 2.29 -2.69
C GLY A 215 93.73 2.67 -3.34
N GLU A 216 93.71 3.43 -4.44
CA GLU A 216 94.92 3.94 -5.10
C GLU A 216 95.70 4.91 -4.19
N GLN A 217 95.01 5.87 -3.57
CA GLN A 217 95.63 6.82 -2.63
C GLN A 217 96.27 6.12 -1.43
N LEU A 218 95.65 5.05 -0.91
CA LEU A 218 96.20 4.28 0.20
C LEU A 218 97.50 3.58 -0.18
N VAL A 219 97.62 3.11 -1.43
CA VAL A 219 98.86 2.52 -1.95
C VAL A 219 99.97 3.57 -2.07
N ASN A 220 99.65 4.77 -2.56
CA ASN A 220 100.63 5.85 -2.79
C ASN A 220 100.98 6.66 -1.54
N LEU A 221 100.22 6.49 -0.44
CA LEU A 221 100.31 7.32 0.76
C LEU A 221 101.73 7.47 1.33
N ILE A 222 102.52 6.39 1.31
CA ILE A 222 103.89 6.40 1.86
C ILE A 222 104.80 7.32 1.04
N GLY A 223 104.75 7.22 -0.30
CA GLY A 223 105.50 8.07 -1.20
C GLY A 223 105.06 9.53 -1.11
N ASP A 224 103.75 9.77 -1.12
CA ASP A 224 103.16 11.11 -1.02
C ASP A 224 103.58 11.83 0.26
N VAL A 225 103.49 11.16 1.41
CA VAL A 225 103.89 11.72 2.71
C VAL A 225 105.39 12.01 2.75
N LEU A 226 106.22 11.15 2.15
CA LEU A 226 107.67 11.34 2.09
C LEU A 226 108.05 12.55 1.24
N ILE A 227 107.46 12.70 0.04
CA ILE A 227 107.65 13.89 -0.81
C ILE A 227 107.17 15.14 -0.08
N ALA A 228 105.97 15.12 0.50
CA ALA A 228 105.42 16.27 1.21
C ALA A 228 106.32 16.71 2.38
N ALA A 229 106.83 15.76 3.16
CA ALA A 229 107.77 16.01 4.25
C ALA A 229 109.09 16.61 3.74
N ALA A 230 109.66 16.07 2.65
CA ALA A 230 110.87 16.59 2.02
C ALA A 230 110.67 18.01 1.48
N CYS A 231 109.52 18.29 0.85
CA CYS A 231 109.14 19.61 0.38
C CYS A 231 109.09 20.63 1.52
N MET A 232 108.45 20.29 2.64
CA MET A 232 108.37 21.18 3.81
C MET A 232 109.74 21.43 4.44
N ALA A 233 110.60 20.40 4.52
CA ALA A 233 111.90 20.50 5.18
C ALA A 233 112.94 21.28 4.35
N TYR A 234 112.96 21.10 3.03
CA TYR A 234 114.10 21.53 2.20
C TYR A 234 113.76 22.61 1.16
N LEU A 235 112.51 22.74 0.72
CA LEU A 235 112.20 23.61 -0.44
C LEU A 235 112.00 25.09 -0.09
N GLY A 236 111.85 25.44 1.18
CA GLY A 236 111.49 26.81 1.61
C GLY A 236 112.43 27.92 1.14
N ALA A 237 113.72 27.64 1.01
CA ALA A 237 114.74 28.63 0.62
C ALA A 237 114.90 28.82 -0.90
N PHE A 238 114.27 27.97 -1.72
CA PHE A 238 114.49 27.93 -3.17
C PHE A 238 113.40 28.62 -3.99
N THR A 239 113.69 28.94 -5.25
CA THR A 239 112.75 29.51 -6.23
C THR A 239 111.79 28.46 -6.81
N SER A 240 110.63 28.89 -7.32
CA SER A 240 109.59 27.97 -7.84
C SER A 240 110.12 26.96 -8.85
N SER A 241 110.90 27.42 -9.84
CA SER A 241 111.45 26.56 -10.88
C SER A 241 112.38 25.47 -10.32
N TYR A 242 113.20 25.82 -9.32
CA TYR A 242 114.10 24.85 -8.69
C TYR A 242 113.36 23.89 -7.76
N ARG A 243 112.27 24.32 -7.13
CA ARG A 243 111.38 23.44 -6.34
C ARG A 243 110.71 22.39 -7.22
N GLU A 244 110.21 22.78 -8.40
CA GLU A 244 109.60 21.86 -9.36
C GLU A 244 110.61 20.83 -9.88
N GLU A 245 111.84 21.25 -10.18
CA GLU A 245 112.92 20.37 -10.60
C GLU A 245 113.30 19.35 -9.52
N LEU A 246 113.52 19.80 -8.28
CA LEU A 246 113.83 18.93 -7.14
C LEU A 246 112.69 17.95 -6.83
N THR A 247 111.44 18.42 -6.86
CA THR A 247 110.28 17.55 -6.62
C THR A 247 110.20 16.48 -7.70
N SER A 248 110.38 16.83 -8.98
CA SER A 248 110.40 15.86 -10.09
C SER A 248 111.53 14.84 -9.94
N LEU A 249 112.71 15.27 -9.51
CA LEU A 249 113.84 14.38 -9.26
C LEU A 249 113.53 13.39 -8.12
N TRP A 250 112.96 13.86 -7.02
CA TRP A 250 112.59 13.00 -5.89
C TRP A 250 111.47 12.02 -6.26
N THR A 251 110.44 12.46 -6.99
CA THR A 251 109.40 11.55 -7.50
C THR A 251 110.00 10.44 -8.37
N LYS A 252 110.93 10.76 -9.28
CA LYS A 252 111.63 9.76 -10.11
C LYS A 252 112.42 8.76 -9.27
N GLN A 253 113.16 9.24 -8.26
CA GLN A 253 113.91 8.36 -7.37
C GLN A 253 113.00 7.40 -6.59
N LEU A 254 111.81 7.85 -6.16
CA LEU A 254 110.84 6.98 -5.50
C LEU A 254 110.32 5.89 -6.45
N THR A 255 110.08 6.24 -7.71
CA THR A 255 109.73 5.26 -8.75
C THR A 255 110.84 4.22 -8.96
N ASP A 256 112.11 4.65 -9.06
CA ASP A 256 113.26 3.76 -9.23
C ASP A 256 113.44 2.80 -8.04
N LEU A 257 113.17 3.28 -6.83
CA LEU A 257 113.18 2.50 -5.58
C LEU A 257 111.92 1.64 -5.39
N LYS A 258 110.98 1.68 -6.34
CA LYS A 258 109.69 0.96 -6.30
C LYS A 258 108.84 1.31 -5.08
N ILE A 259 108.93 2.55 -4.62
CA ILE A 259 108.01 3.10 -3.62
C ILE A 259 106.83 3.70 -4.39
N PRO A 260 105.59 3.23 -4.15
CA PRO A 260 104.42 3.82 -4.78
C PRO A 260 104.25 5.28 -4.36
N ALA A 261 104.12 6.17 -5.35
CA ALA A 261 103.95 7.61 -5.22
C ALA A 261 103.19 8.09 -6.47
#